data_AF-A0A2G4E1E0-F1
#
_entry.id   AF-A0A2G4E1E0-F1
#
_cell.length_a   1.000
_cell.length_b   1.000
_cell.length_c   1.000
_cell.angle_alpha   90.00
_cell.angle_beta   90.00
_cell.angle_gamma   90.00
#
_symmetry.space_group_name_H-M   'P 1'
#
loop_
_entity.id
_entity.type
_entity.pdbx_description
1 polymer ?
#
loop_
_entity_poly.entity_id
_entity_poly.type
_entity_poly.pdbx_seq_one_letter_code
_entity_poly.pdbx_strand_id
1 'polypeptide(L)'
;MGVDRKKPQGYRLLDASRGGFAKTDPALLDFIARHEAEAGIPLEPLYTGKALLALHEEVISGRIAKGTRLIFLHTGGLQGKRTFDAAHAHP
;
A
#
# COMPACT_ATOMS: atom_id res chain seq x y z
N MET A 1 -10.51 -28.57 -17.23
CA MET A 1 -9.90 -27.39 -17.92
C MET A 1 -8.90 -26.78 -16.97
N GLY A 2 -7.62 -26.84 -17.32
CA GLY A 2 -6.51 -26.60 -16.41
C GLY A 2 -6.17 -25.13 -16.18
N VAL A 3 -5.57 -24.87 -15.03
CA VAL A 3 -4.61 -23.77 -14.86
C VAL A 3 -3.26 -24.44 -14.70
N ASP A 4 -2.48 -24.42 -15.77
CA ASP A 4 -1.08 -24.83 -15.80
C ASP A 4 -0.29 -23.94 -14.82
N ARG A 5 0.25 -24.56 -13.76
CA ARG A 5 1.09 -23.92 -12.74
C ARG A 5 2.49 -23.67 -13.33
N LYS A 6 2.58 -22.71 -14.25
CA LYS A 6 3.85 -22.24 -14.81
C LYS A 6 4.74 -21.63 -13.71
N LYS A 7 5.99 -22.12 -13.64
CA LYS A 7 7.23 -21.62 -12.99
C LYS A 7 7.09 -20.55 -11.90
N PRO A 8 7.81 -20.66 -10.76
CA PRO A 8 7.84 -19.56 -9.79
C PRO A 8 8.36 -18.31 -10.51
N GLN A 9 7.48 -17.32 -10.65
CA GLN A 9 7.86 -16.01 -11.15
C GLN A 9 8.90 -15.44 -10.18
N GLY A 10 9.92 -14.74 -10.71
CA GLY A 10 10.86 -13.98 -9.88
C GLY A 10 10.21 -12.79 -9.15
N TYR A 11 8.89 -12.78 -9.03
CA TYR A 11 8.07 -11.79 -8.36
C TYR A 11 6.84 -12.46 -7.75
N ARG A 12 6.27 -11.81 -6.73
CA ARG A 12 4.97 -12.16 -6.16
C ARG A 12 4.07 -10.95 -6.28
N LEU A 13 2.88 -11.14 -6.86
CA LEU A 13 1.85 -10.10 -6.93
C LEU A 13 0.95 -10.21 -5.69
N LEU A 14 0.67 -9.07 -5.06
CA LEU A 14 -0.27 -8.95 -3.95
C LEU A 14 -1.51 -8.19 -4.43
N ASP A 15 -2.70 -8.69 -4.11
CA ASP A 15 -3.94 -7.94 -4.35
C ASP A 15 -4.11 -6.87 -3.26
N ALA A 16 -3.53 -5.71 -3.52
CA ALA A 16 -3.61 -4.54 -2.67
C ALA A 16 -4.61 -3.49 -3.20
N SER A 17 -5.45 -3.86 -4.17
CA SER A 17 -6.32 -2.90 -4.88
C SER A 17 -7.41 -2.30 -4.00
N ARG A 18 -7.80 -3.00 -2.95
CA ARG A 18 -8.88 -2.62 -2.01
C ARG A 18 -10.20 -2.32 -2.74
N GLY A 19 -10.56 -3.22 -3.66
CA GLY A 19 -11.83 -3.16 -4.37
C GLY A 19 -11.87 -2.26 -5.60
N GLY A 20 -10.74 -1.66 -6.00
CA GLY A 20 -10.59 -1.01 -7.31
C GLY A 20 -9.73 0.25 -7.34
N PHE A 21 -9.62 0.82 -8.54
CA PHE A 21 -8.95 2.10 -8.77
C PHE A 21 -9.63 3.22 -7.99
N ALA A 22 -8.83 4.10 -7.36
CA ALA A 22 -9.27 5.23 -6.55
C ALA A 22 -10.17 4.91 -5.34
N LYS A 23 -10.44 3.64 -5.05
CA LYS A 23 -11.15 3.26 -3.82
C LYS A 23 -10.25 3.39 -2.61
N THR A 24 -10.81 3.96 -1.56
CA THR A 24 -10.23 4.03 -0.22
C THR A 24 -11.21 3.42 0.77
N ASP A 25 -10.71 3.09 1.95
CA ASP A 25 -11.52 2.68 3.08
C ASP A 25 -10.85 3.13 4.38
N PRO A 26 -11.56 3.12 5.53
CA PRO A 26 -11.04 3.68 6.78
C PRO A 26 -9.71 3.08 7.22
N ALA A 27 -9.51 1.77 7.06
CA ALA A 27 -8.27 1.11 7.49
C ALA A 27 -7.05 1.59 6.69
N LEU A 28 -7.22 1.88 5.39
CA LEU A 28 -6.16 2.48 4.59
C LEU A 28 -5.84 3.90 5.05
N LEU A 29 -6.85 4.72 5.32
CA LEU A 29 -6.67 6.11 5.71
C LEU A 29 -6.02 6.23 7.09
N ASP A 30 -6.47 5.41 8.05
CA ASP A 30 -5.89 5.34 9.39
C ASP A 30 -4.44 4.86 9.35
N PHE A 31 -4.14 3.86 8.50
CA PHE A 31 -2.78 3.38 8.29
C PHE A 31 -1.87 4.50 7.77
N ILE A 32 -2.31 5.23 6.74
CA ILE A 32 -1.56 6.34 6.16
C ILE A 32 -1.29 7.41 7.23
N ALA A 33 -2.32 7.89 7.91
CA ALA A 33 -2.19 8.94 8.91
C ALA A 33 -1.19 8.56 10.02
N ARG A 34 -1.28 7.31 10.50
CA ARG A 34 -0.39 6.81 11.55
C ARG A 34 1.06 6.66 11.06
N HIS A 35 1.26 6.13 9.85
CA HIS A 35 2.61 5.95 9.29
C HIS A 35 3.27 7.28 8.89
N GLU A 36 2.50 8.25 8.41
CA GLU A 36 3.00 9.61 8.18
C GLU A 36 3.48 10.23 9.50
N ALA A 37 2.72 10.07 10.59
CA ALA A 37 3.09 10.57 11.90
C ALA A 37 4.32 9.87 12.50
N GLU A 38 4.45 8.56 12.31
CA GLU A 38 5.56 7.76 12.86
C GLU A 38 6.87 7.91 12.05
N ALA A 39 6.78 7.94 10.72
CA ALA A 39 7.95 7.88 9.83
C ALA A 39 8.29 9.22 9.16
N GLY A 40 7.37 10.20 9.15
CA GLY A 40 7.57 11.48 8.47
C GLY A 40 7.61 11.38 6.93
N ILE A 41 7.16 10.26 6.37
CA ILE A 41 7.13 10.02 4.92
C ILE A 41 5.69 10.18 4.43
N PRO A 42 5.40 11.19 3.58
CA PRO A 42 4.06 11.40 3.06
C PRO A 42 3.65 10.27 2.11
N LEU A 43 2.40 9.81 2.21
CA LEU A 43 1.81 8.77 1.39
C LEU A 43 0.52 9.26 0.74
N GLU A 44 0.09 8.58 -0.31
CA GLU A 44 -1.18 8.88 -0.96
C GLU A 44 -2.01 7.60 -1.10
N PRO A 45 -3.35 7.68 -1.08
CA PRO A 45 -4.20 6.51 -0.93
C PRO A 45 -4.43 5.71 -2.21
N LEU A 46 -4.04 6.21 -3.39
CA LEU A 46 -4.27 5.53 -4.67
C LEU A 46 -3.25 4.40 -4.91
N TYR A 47 -1.98 4.61 -4.58
CA TYR A 47 -0.88 3.69 -4.83
C TYR A 47 0.02 3.48 -3.60
N THR A 48 0.77 4.50 -3.15
CA THR A 48 1.87 4.29 -2.20
C THR A 48 1.38 3.85 -0.82
N GLY A 49 0.24 4.38 -0.36
CA GLY A 49 -0.42 3.95 0.87
C GLY A 49 -0.88 2.49 0.80
N LYS A 50 -1.49 2.08 -0.32
CA LYS A 50 -1.94 0.68 -0.53
C LYS A 50 -0.77 -0.29 -0.57
N ALA A 51 0.29 0.08 -1.29
CA ALA A 51 1.49 -0.73 -1.41
C ALA A 51 2.19 -0.91 -0.06
N LEU A 52 2.32 0.16 0.73
CA LEU A 52 2.95 0.08 2.04
C LEU A 52 2.10 -0.70 3.04
N LEU A 53 0.77 -0.54 3.02
CA LEU A 53 -0.14 -1.33 3.85
C LEU A 53 -0.04 -2.82 3.53
N ALA A 54 -0.08 -3.20 2.26
CA ALA A 54 0.09 -4.60 1.86
C ALA A 54 1.46 -5.14 2.29
N LEU A 55 2.54 -4.37 2.12
CA LEU A 55 3.86 -4.79 2.61
C LEU A 55 3.88 -4.97 4.13
N HIS A 56 3.27 -4.04 4.88
CA HIS A 56 3.16 -4.12 6.33
C HIS A 56 2.42 -5.41 6.75
N GLU A 57 1.30 -5.75 6.11
CA GLU A 57 0.55 -6.99 6.34
C GLU A 57 1.40 -8.26 6.09
N GLU A 58 2.24 -8.27 5.06
CA GLU A 58 3.20 -9.35 4.80
C GLU A 58 4.27 -9.49 5.89
N VAL A 59 4.73 -8.38 6.44
CA VAL A 59 5.72 -8.36 7.53
C VAL A 59 5.09 -8.86 8.83
N ILE A 60 3.95 -8.30 9.25
CA ILE A 60 3.33 -8.66 10.54
C ILE A 60 2.78 -10.08 10.56
N SER A 61 2.40 -10.63 9.41
CA SER A 61 1.94 -12.02 9.28
C SER A 61 3.08 -13.03 9.22
N GLY A 62 4.34 -12.58 9.25
CA GLY A 62 5.51 -13.44 9.18
C GLY A 62 5.77 -14.07 7.81
N ARG A 63 5.07 -13.62 6.76
CA ARG A 63 5.32 -14.07 5.37
C ARG A 63 6.66 -13.55 4.84
N ILE A 64 7.17 -12.47 5.41
CA ILE A 64 8.56 -12.02 5.27
C ILE A 64 9.31 -12.38 6.55
N ALA A 65 10.46 -13.05 6.42
CA ALA A 65 11.25 -13.50 7.56
C ALA A 65 11.76 -12.32 8.41
N LYS A 66 11.80 -12.52 9.73
CA LYS A 66 12.36 -11.52 10.65
C LYS A 66 13.83 -11.27 10.32
N GLY A 67 14.24 -10.00 10.32
CA GLY A 67 15.61 -9.59 9.98
C GLY A 67 15.86 -9.43 8.48
N THR A 68 14.88 -9.72 7.61
CA THR A 68 14.99 -9.38 6.19
C THR A 68 15.10 -7.85 6.00
N ARG A 69 16.14 -7.42 5.28
CA ARG A 69 16.27 -6.03 4.86
C ARG A 69 15.43 -5.81 3.60
N LEU A 70 14.50 -4.86 3.67
CA LEU A 70 13.58 -4.53 2.58
C LEU A 70 13.93 -3.18 1.97
N ILE A 71 13.67 -3.05 0.69
CA ILE A 71 13.64 -1.76 -0.01
C ILE A 71 12.19 -1.57 -0.46
N PHE A 72 11.56 -0.50 0.02
CA PHE A 72 10.26 -0.07 -0.46
C PHE A 72 10.44 1.05 -1.47
N LEU A 73 9.95 0.87 -2.70
CA LEU A 73 9.97 1.91 -3.72
C LEU A 73 8.77 2.84 -3.54
N HIS A 74 9.00 4.00 -2.94
CA HIS A 74 7.99 5.05 -2.86
C HIS A 74 7.85 5.75 -4.22
N THR A 75 6.85 5.38 -5.01
CA THR A 75 6.69 5.83 -6.42
C THR A 75 6.21 7.27 -6.59
N GLY A 76 5.91 8.00 -5.51
CA GLY A 76 5.48 9.39 -5.56
C GLY A 76 3.95 9.50 -5.50
N GLY A 77 3.34 10.30 -6.38
CA GLY A 77 1.87 10.42 -6.47
C GLY A 77 1.25 11.52 -5.61
N LEU A 78 2.03 12.26 -4.82
CA LEU A 78 1.52 13.24 -3.85
C LEU A 78 0.66 14.37 -4.46
N GLN A 79 0.76 14.62 -5.77
CA GLN A 79 -0.19 15.50 -6.46
C GLN A 79 -1.64 15.00 -6.33
N GLY A 80 -1.87 13.69 -6.30
CA GLY A 80 -3.20 13.09 -6.07
C GLY A 80 -3.67 13.25 -4.63
N LYS A 81 -2.74 13.19 -3.66
CA LYS A 81 -3.03 13.44 -2.23
C LYS A 81 -3.62 14.83 -2.03
N ARG A 82 -3.04 15.86 -2.64
CA ARG A 82 -3.51 17.25 -2.50
C ARG A 82 -4.97 17.41 -2.95
N THR A 83 -5.33 16.78 -4.06
CA THR A 83 -6.72 16.79 -4.55
C THR A 83 -7.65 15.99 -3.63
N PHE A 84 -7.19 14.85 -3.10
CA PHE A 84 -7.95 14.06 -2.14
C PHE A 84 -8.21 14.85 -0.85
N ASP A 85 -7.17 15.45 -0.27
CA ASP A 85 -7.26 16.28 0.93
C ASP A 85 -8.22 17.45 0.70
N ALA A 86 -8.10 18.16 -0.43
CA ALA A 86 -9.02 19.25 -0.79
C ALA A 86 -10.48 18.79 -0.92
N ALA A 87 -10.72 17.60 -1.46
CA ALA A 87 -12.07 17.04 -1.60
C ALA A 87 -12.68 16.56 -0.25
N HIS A 88 -11.84 16.29 0.76
CA HIS A 88 -12.26 15.84 2.09
C HIS A 88 -12.06 16.91 3.17
N ALA A 89 -11.56 18.10 2.79
CA ALA A 89 -11.37 19.25 3.65
C ALA A 89 -12.60 20.17 3.63
N HIS A 90 -13.80 19.64 3.91
CA HIS A 90 -14.96 20.42 4.35
C HIS A 90 -15.88 19.54 5.23
N PRO A 91 -16.41 20.08 6.35
CA PRO A 91 -17.26 19.35 7.32
C PRO A 91 -18.64 18.95 6.76
#